data_AF-A0A959C8H1-F1
#
_entry.id   AF-A0A959C8H1-F1
#
_cell.length_a   1.000
_cell.length_b   1.000
_cell.length_c   1.000
_cell.angle_alpha   90.00
_cell.angle_beta   90.00
_cell.angle_gamma   90.00
#
_symmetry.space_group_name_H-M   'P 1'
#
loop_
_entity.id
_entity.type
_entity.pdbx_description
1 polymer ?
#
loop_
_entity_poly.entity_id
_entity_poly.type
_entity_poly.pdbx_seq_one_letter_code
_entity_poly.pdbx_strand_id
1 'polypeptide(L)'
;GPVPGSVRDKCGNTYRTVRVGNQTWMTENLLATKCDDGTPIDPGNYKTERGMTVYNTTAIEQCNICPKGWRVPSKRDIKAIDNAQAGGDPKSLFNINRDGFGGLDYLMLTDNRIWYGDFNGSNTAMTVKGDATKFSLVRCIKN
;
A
#
# COMPACT_ATOMS: atom_id res chain seq x y z
N GLY A 1 2.45 -16.87 17.66
CA GLY A 1 3.02 -17.02 16.30
C GLY A 1 2.32 -16.06 15.35
N PRO A 2 2.84 -15.85 14.13
CA PRO A 2 2.12 -15.05 13.12
C PRO A 2 0.78 -15.71 12.78
N VAL A 3 -0.27 -14.91 12.60
CA VAL A 3 -1.57 -15.41 12.12
C VAL A 3 -1.36 -15.92 10.69
N PRO A 4 -1.75 -17.15 10.34
CA PRO A 4 -1.66 -17.62 8.96
C PRO A 4 -2.33 -16.63 8.01
N GLY A 5 -1.64 -16.24 6.94
CA GLY A 5 -2.15 -15.21 6.02
C GLY A 5 -2.02 -13.78 6.54
N SER A 6 -1.09 -13.49 7.45
CA SER A 6 -0.78 -12.14 7.92
C SER A 6 0.73 -11.81 7.87
N VAL A 7 1.04 -10.52 7.98
CA VAL A 7 2.40 -9.99 8.15
C VAL A 7 2.43 -8.99 9.31
N ARG A 8 3.54 -8.94 10.06
CA ARG A 8 3.74 -8.00 11.17
C ARG A 8 4.89 -7.03 10.88
N ASP A 9 4.70 -5.74 11.17
CA ASP A 9 5.74 -4.71 11.05
C ASP A 9 6.63 -4.61 12.32
N LYS A 10 7.53 -3.62 12.34
CA LYS A 10 8.41 -3.31 13.49
C LYS A 10 7.75 -2.49 14.60
N CYS A 11 6.59 -1.90 14.34
CA CYS A 11 5.77 -1.22 15.33
C CYS A 11 4.89 -2.19 16.12
N GLY A 12 4.76 -3.44 15.64
CA GLY A 12 3.96 -4.48 16.25
C GLY A 12 2.58 -4.65 15.61
N ASN A 13 2.25 -3.85 14.59
CA ASN A 13 1.00 -3.93 13.84
C ASN A 13 0.98 -5.21 12.99
N THR A 14 -0.18 -5.87 12.92
CA THR A 14 -0.38 -7.09 12.12
C THR A 14 -1.42 -6.82 11.04
N TYR A 15 -1.08 -7.18 9.81
CA TYR A 15 -1.89 -6.94 8.61
C TYR A 15 -2.29 -8.25 7.97
N ARG A 16 -3.56 -8.41 7.65
CA ARG A 16 -4.06 -9.52 6.83
C ARG A 16 -3.57 -9.39 5.40
N THR A 17 -3.42 -10.54 4.74
CA THR A 17 -2.87 -10.63 3.39
C THR A 17 -3.72 -11.53 2.51
N VAL A 18 -3.75 -11.23 1.21
CA VAL A 18 -4.50 -11.98 0.21
C VAL A 18 -3.63 -12.18 -1.04
N ARG A 19 -3.76 -13.33 -1.68
CA ARG A 19 -3.11 -13.60 -2.97
C ARG A 19 -4.02 -13.10 -4.10
N VAL A 20 -3.47 -12.31 -5.01
CA VAL A 20 -4.11 -11.86 -6.25
C VAL A 20 -3.21 -12.24 -7.43
N GLY A 21 -3.68 -13.18 -8.25
CA GLY A 21 -2.85 -13.81 -9.27
C GLY A 21 -1.57 -14.40 -8.67
N ASN A 22 -0.42 -13.85 -9.06
CA ASN A 22 0.90 -14.27 -8.57
C ASN A 22 1.46 -13.39 -7.45
N GLN A 23 0.74 -12.37 -7.02
CA GLN A 23 1.19 -11.39 -6.03
C GLN A 23 0.43 -11.57 -4.71
N THR A 24 1.06 -11.20 -3.60
CA THR A 24 0.40 -11.18 -2.28
C THR A 24 0.36 -9.75 -1.78
N TRP A 25 -0.83 -9.29 -1.44
CA TRP A 25 -1.13 -7.91 -1.03
C TRP A 25 -1.59 -7.88 0.42
N MET A 26 -1.31 -6.78 1.11
CA MET A 26 -2.02 -6.45 2.36
C MET A 26 -3.47 -6.09 2.03
N THR A 27 -4.41 -6.50 2.88
CA THR A 27 -5.82 -6.06 2.78
C THR A 27 -6.08 -4.77 3.55
N GLU A 28 -5.10 -4.29 4.31
CA GLU A 28 -5.20 -3.17 5.26
C GLU A 28 -4.16 -2.10 4.93
N ASN A 29 -4.43 -0.85 5.31
CA ASN A 29 -3.48 0.25 5.14
C ASN A 29 -2.35 0.16 6.17
N LEU A 30 -1.15 0.55 5.77
CA LEU A 30 0.04 0.57 6.62
C LEU A 30 -0.13 1.59 7.76
N LEU A 31 0.26 1.19 8.97
CA LEU A 31 0.19 1.99 10.21
C LEU A 31 1.57 2.16 10.86
N ALA A 32 2.64 1.89 10.10
CA ALA A 32 4.00 1.89 10.58
C ALA A 32 4.49 3.32 10.86
N THR A 33 5.21 3.49 11.95
CA THR A 33 5.97 4.71 12.29
C THR A 33 7.47 4.43 12.35
N LYS A 34 7.87 3.22 11.93
CA LYS A 34 9.24 2.74 11.86
C LYS A 34 9.43 1.95 10.58
N CYS A 35 10.62 2.06 10.02
CA CYS A 35 11.11 1.26 8.90
C CYS A 35 11.23 -0.22 9.28
N ASP A 36 11.44 -1.10 8.30
CA ASP A 36 11.63 -2.55 8.51
C ASP A 36 12.89 -2.93 9.29
N ASP A 37 13.87 -2.05 9.34
CA ASP A 37 15.08 -2.15 10.17
C ASP A 37 14.87 -1.62 11.60
N GLY A 38 13.74 -0.94 11.88
CA GLY A 38 13.41 -0.33 13.15
C GLY A 38 13.73 1.16 13.27
N THR A 39 14.36 1.76 12.26
CA THR A 39 14.62 3.21 12.19
C THR A 39 13.31 3.98 12.25
N PRO A 40 13.15 4.99 13.13
CA PRO A 40 11.94 5.81 13.14
C PRO A 40 11.75 6.57 11.82
N ILE A 41 10.51 6.59 11.30
CA ILE A 41 10.14 7.49 10.22
C ILE A 41 10.09 8.91 10.78
N ASP A 42 10.61 9.90 10.06
CA ASP A 42 10.49 11.31 10.48
C ASP A 42 9.00 11.67 10.72
N PRO A 43 8.63 12.22 11.90
CA PRO A 43 7.26 12.65 12.18
C PRO A 43 6.67 13.66 11.18
N GLY A 44 7.49 14.37 10.41
CA GLY A 44 7.04 15.25 9.32
C GLY A 44 6.59 14.49 8.06
N ASN A 45 6.92 13.20 7.95
CA ASN A 45 6.69 12.39 6.75
C ASN A 45 5.47 11.47 6.84
N TYR A 46 4.79 11.43 7.98
CA TYR A 46 3.50 10.76 8.16
C TYR A 46 2.56 11.58 9.06
N LYS A 47 1.25 11.37 8.93
CA LYS A 47 0.25 11.97 9.81
C LYS A 47 -0.98 11.09 9.95
N THR A 48 -1.77 11.35 10.99
CA THR A 48 -3.10 10.75 11.14
C THR A 48 -4.14 11.67 10.53
N GLU A 49 -4.87 11.19 9.54
CA GLU A 49 -5.94 11.91 8.86
C GLU A 49 -7.22 11.06 8.89
N ARG A 50 -8.28 11.58 9.54
CA ARG A 50 -9.55 10.86 9.73
C ARG A 50 -9.39 9.44 10.34
N GLY A 51 -8.41 9.27 11.23
CA GLY A 51 -8.12 7.98 11.87
C GLY A 51 -7.25 7.03 11.03
N MET A 52 -6.76 7.45 9.86
CA MET A 52 -5.86 6.68 9.01
C MET A 52 -4.45 7.26 9.05
N THR A 53 -3.42 6.41 8.95
CA THR A 53 -2.04 6.86 8.75
C THR A 53 -1.76 7.08 7.27
N VAL A 54 -1.35 8.29 6.92
CA VAL A 54 -0.95 8.68 5.55
C VAL A 54 0.50 9.14 5.53
N TYR A 55 1.17 8.93 4.40
CA TYR A 55 2.61 9.14 4.23
C TYR A 55 2.88 10.01 3.00
N ASN A 56 3.94 10.83 3.05
CA ASN A 56 4.42 11.55 1.89
C ASN A 56 5.53 10.77 1.15
N THR A 57 6.04 11.33 0.05
CA THR A 57 7.12 10.70 -0.74
C THR A 57 8.42 10.57 0.04
N THR A 58 8.71 11.51 0.93
CA THR A 58 9.94 11.50 1.73
C THR A 58 9.97 10.30 2.68
N ALA A 59 8.81 9.85 3.19
CA ALA A 59 8.72 8.63 3.99
C ALA A 59 9.25 7.39 3.26
N ILE A 60 8.87 7.22 1.99
CA ILE A 60 9.26 6.06 1.17
C ILE A 60 10.68 6.20 0.59
N GLU A 61 11.20 7.43 0.50
CA GLU A 61 12.59 7.71 0.11
C GLU A 61 13.57 7.51 1.27
N GLN A 62 13.12 7.73 2.51
CA GLN A 62 13.92 7.53 3.72
C GLN A 62 14.34 6.07 3.90
N CYS A 63 13.40 5.12 3.71
CA CYS A 63 13.60 3.71 3.99
C CYS A 63 12.47 2.82 3.44
N ASN A 64 12.57 1.50 3.65
CA ASN A 64 11.44 0.60 3.48
C ASN A 64 10.47 0.72 4.67
N ILE A 65 9.35 1.42 4.48
CA ILE A 65 8.31 1.58 5.51
C ILE A 65 7.40 0.35 5.65
N CYS A 66 7.43 -0.56 4.68
CA CYS A 66 6.68 -1.81 4.72
C CYS A 66 7.38 -2.85 5.62
N PRO A 67 6.67 -3.89 6.12
CA PRO A 67 7.32 -4.97 6.86
C PRO A 67 8.47 -5.63 6.08
N LYS A 68 9.42 -6.24 6.81
CA LYS A 68 10.53 -6.96 6.18
C LYS A 68 10.03 -7.99 5.16
N GLY A 69 10.55 -7.95 3.94
CA GLY A 69 10.13 -8.80 2.81
C GLY A 69 8.89 -8.29 2.06
N TRP A 70 8.43 -7.09 2.39
CA TRP A 70 7.35 -6.37 1.72
C TRP A 70 7.85 -5.00 1.28
N ARG A 71 7.17 -4.41 0.30
CA ARG A 71 7.50 -3.10 -0.26
C ARG A 71 6.26 -2.31 -0.64
N VAL A 72 6.45 -1.02 -0.86
CA VAL A 72 5.47 -0.17 -1.52
C VAL A 72 5.24 -0.69 -2.95
N PRO A 73 4.00 -0.70 -3.45
CA PRO A 73 3.71 -1.16 -4.81
C PRO A 73 4.23 -0.17 -5.85
N SER A 74 4.50 -0.69 -7.03
CA SER A 74 4.90 0.06 -8.21
C SER A 74 3.75 0.12 -9.21
N LYS A 75 3.86 0.97 -10.21
CA LYS A 75 2.91 0.99 -11.35
C LYS A 75 2.78 -0.37 -12.05
N ARG A 76 3.81 -1.22 -12.02
CA ARG A 76 3.75 -2.58 -12.60
C ARG A 76 2.87 -3.51 -11.79
N ASP A 77 2.85 -3.36 -10.47
CA ASP A 77 2.03 -4.19 -9.59
C ASP A 77 0.54 -3.86 -9.79
N ILE A 78 0.22 -2.58 -9.93
CA ILE A 78 -1.13 -2.12 -10.28
C ILE A 78 -1.59 -2.70 -11.63
N LYS A 79 -0.74 -2.64 -12.67
CA LYS A 79 -1.06 -3.26 -13.98
C LYS A 79 -1.24 -4.78 -13.89
N ALA A 80 -0.54 -5.45 -12.99
CA ALA A 80 -0.69 -6.90 -12.80
C ALA A 80 -2.02 -7.26 -12.15
N ILE A 81 -2.56 -6.38 -11.29
CA ILE A 81 -3.94 -6.47 -10.81
C ILE A 81 -4.92 -6.32 -11.98
N ASP A 82 -4.73 -5.29 -12.84
CA ASP A 82 -5.59 -5.07 -14.01
C ASP A 82 -5.57 -6.29 -14.96
N ASN A 83 -4.40 -6.87 -15.24
CA ASN A 83 -4.30 -8.06 -16.08
C ASN A 83 -4.89 -9.32 -15.42
N ALA A 84 -4.88 -9.40 -14.09
CA ALA A 84 -5.58 -10.46 -13.37
C ALA A 84 -7.10 -10.32 -13.47
N GLN A 85 -7.66 -9.14 -13.76
CA GLN A 85 -9.09 -8.97 -14.07
C GLN A 85 -9.48 -9.60 -15.40
N ALA A 86 -8.56 -9.61 -16.38
CA ALA A 86 -8.82 -10.15 -17.71
C ALA A 86 -8.84 -11.69 -17.78
N GLY A 87 -8.54 -12.39 -16.68
CA GLY A 87 -8.55 -13.87 -16.65
C GLY A 87 -8.46 -14.56 -15.28
N GLY A 88 -8.57 -13.84 -14.17
CA GLY A 88 -8.45 -14.36 -12.79
C GLY A 88 -9.74 -14.23 -11.98
N ASP A 89 -9.91 -15.13 -11.00
CA ASP A 89 -11.08 -15.23 -10.12
C ASP A 89 -11.54 -13.84 -9.60
N PRO A 90 -12.71 -13.34 -10.04
CA PRO A 90 -13.27 -12.05 -9.61
C PRO A 90 -13.34 -11.87 -8.09
N LYS A 91 -13.38 -12.97 -7.32
CA LYS A 91 -13.45 -12.94 -5.85
C LYS A 91 -12.18 -12.41 -5.18
N SER A 92 -11.02 -12.51 -5.82
CA SER A 92 -9.75 -12.05 -5.23
C SER A 92 -9.68 -10.51 -5.15
N LEU A 93 -10.32 -9.83 -6.09
CA LEU A 93 -10.46 -8.37 -6.11
C LEU A 93 -11.56 -7.90 -5.16
N PHE A 94 -12.64 -8.67 -5.04
CA PHE A 94 -13.67 -8.46 -4.00
C PHE A 94 -13.09 -8.51 -2.58
N ASN A 95 -12.06 -9.33 -2.31
CA ASN A 95 -11.40 -9.40 -1.00
C ASN A 95 -10.44 -8.24 -0.72
N ILE A 96 -9.91 -7.60 -1.76
CA ILE A 96 -9.18 -6.31 -1.63
C ILE A 96 -10.19 -5.18 -1.39
N ASN A 97 -11.37 -5.23 -2.02
CA ASN A 97 -12.43 -4.23 -1.89
C ASN A 97 -13.26 -4.30 -0.59
N ARG A 98 -13.42 -5.48 0.04
CA ARG A 98 -14.37 -5.66 1.15
C ARG A 98 -14.03 -4.86 2.42
N ASP A 99 -12.76 -4.55 2.66
CA ASP A 99 -12.32 -3.88 3.90
C ASP A 99 -11.61 -2.53 3.65
N GLY A 100 -11.65 -1.93 2.44
CA GLY A 100 -11.06 -0.59 2.27
C GLY A 100 -10.99 0.03 0.88
N PHE A 101 -10.92 -0.74 -0.22
CA PHE A 101 -10.88 -0.16 -1.57
C PHE A 101 -12.28 0.24 -2.12
N GLY A 102 -13.24 0.49 -1.23
CA GLY A 102 -14.64 0.82 -1.55
C GLY A 102 -14.91 2.27 -1.96
N GLY A 103 -13.88 3.10 -2.10
CA GLY A 103 -14.05 4.48 -2.56
C GLY A 103 -12.75 5.29 -2.45
N LEU A 104 -12.23 5.72 -3.60
CA LEU A 104 -11.14 6.70 -3.75
C LEU A 104 -9.90 6.40 -2.88
N ASP A 105 -9.31 5.21 -3.05
CA ASP A 105 -8.05 4.90 -2.41
C ASP A 105 -6.90 5.61 -3.14
N TYR A 106 -6.39 6.67 -2.52
CA TYR A 106 -5.14 7.31 -2.89
C TYR A 106 -3.99 6.42 -2.41
N LEU A 107 -3.35 5.67 -3.32
CA LEU A 107 -2.25 4.76 -2.99
C LEU A 107 -0.90 5.33 -3.44
N MET A 108 0.03 5.47 -2.49
CA MET A 108 1.41 5.82 -2.80
C MET A 108 2.11 4.68 -3.54
N LEU A 109 2.80 5.02 -4.63
CA LEU A 109 3.61 4.10 -5.42
C LEU A 109 5.11 4.46 -5.33
N THR A 110 5.98 3.48 -5.59
CA THR A 110 7.45 3.61 -5.53
C THR A 110 8.06 4.66 -6.46
N ASP A 111 7.30 5.16 -7.44
CA ASP A 111 7.75 6.18 -8.39
C ASP A 111 7.23 7.59 -8.05
N ASN A 112 6.93 7.83 -6.77
CA ASN A 112 6.38 9.08 -6.24
C ASN A 112 5.10 9.48 -6.97
N ARG A 113 4.25 8.49 -7.22
CA ARG A 113 2.91 8.67 -7.78
C ARG A 113 1.88 8.33 -6.74
N ILE A 114 0.83 9.13 -6.71
CA ILE A 114 -0.40 8.76 -6.03
C ILE A 114 -1.33 8.23 -7.11
N TRP A 115 -1.68 6.96 -6.97
CA TRP A 115 -2.70 6.33 -7.79
C TRP A 115 -4.08 6.71 -7.24
N TYR A 116 -5.00 7.07 -8.14
CA TYR A 116 -6.40 7.36 -7.85
C TYR A 116 -7.27 6.69 -8.92
N GLY A 117 -8.18 5.81 -8.50
CA GLY A 117 -9.12 5.19 -9.43
C GLY A 117 -9.98 4.14 -8.76
N ASP A 118 -10.99 3.68 -9.49
CA ASP A 118 -11.55 2.37 -9.29
C ASP A 118 -10.74 1.38 -10.15
N PHE A 119 -10.49 0.18 -9.64
CA PHE A 119 -9.84 -0.87 -10.44
C PHE A 119 -10.74 -1.37 -11.60
N ASN A 120 -11.77 -0.62 -12.01
CA ASN A 120 -12.78 -0.98 -13.00
C ASN A 120 -12.63 -0.19 -14.32
N GLY A 121 -11.49 0.46 -14.55
CA GLY A 121 -11.11 0.96 -15.87
C GLY A 121 -10.94 2.47 -16.01
N SER A 122 -11.06 3.26 -14.93
CA SER A 122 -10.68 4.68 -14.93
C SER A 122 -9.44 4.92 -14.07
N ASN A 123 -8.32 4.31 -14.49
CA ASN A 123 -7.05 4.39 -13.77
C ASN A 123 -6.32 5.70 -14.08
N THR A 124 -6.33 6.66 -13.13
CA THR A 124 -5.52 7.89 -13.23
C THR A 124 -4.41 7.87 -12.19
N ALA A 125 -3.17 8.15 -12.59
CA ALA A 125 -2.06 8.32 -11.65
C ALA A 125 -1.54 9.75 -11.73
N MET A 126 -1.48 10.44 -10.60
CA MET A 126 -0.87 11.77 -10.50
C MET A 126 0.57 11.62 -10.02
N THR A 127 1.50 12.29 -10.69
CA THR A 127 2.89 12.36 -10.20
C THR A 127 2.96 13.44 -9.12
N VAL A 128 3.47 13.08 -7.93
CA VAL A 128 3.62 13.99 -6.78
C VAL A 128 5.08 14.14 -6.34
N LYS A 129 6.02 13.68 -7.17
CA LYS A 129 7.45 13.76 -6.92
C LYS A 129 7.87 15.20 -6.59
N GLY A 130 8.51 15.39 -5.43
CA GLY A 130 9.02 16.68 -4.97
C GLY A 130 7.99 17.53 -4.23
N ASP A 131 6.76 17.06 -4.07
CA ASP A 131 5.74 17.73 -3.25
C ASP A 131 5.53 16.99 -1.93
N ALA A 132 6.36 17.33 -0.94
CA ALA A 132 6.29 16.77 0.41
C ALA A 132 4.97 17.10 1.14
N THR A 133 4.12 17.97 0.56
CA THR A 133 2.78 18.28 1.11
C THR A 133 1.71 17.26 0.71
N LYS A 134 2.01 16.37 -0.24
CA LYS A 134 1.09 15.31 -0.67
C LYS A 134 1.27 14.07 0.18
N PHE A 135 0.19 13.70 0.87
CA PHE A 135 0.10 12.50 1.68
C PHE A 135 -0.90 11.53 1.06
N SER A 136 -0.61 10.24 1.20
CA SER A 136 -1.43 9.16 0.66
C SER A 136 -1.38 7.96 1.58
N LEU A 137 -2.36 7.06 1.44
CA LEU A 137 -2.31 5.76 2.07
C LEU A 137 -1.20 4.92 1.41
N VAL A 138 -0.63 4.01 2.19
CA VAL A 138 0.33 3.00 1.73
C VAL A 138 -0.27 1.63 2.02
N ARG A 139 -0.20 0.74 1.05
CA ARG A 139 -0.62 -0.66 1.19
C ARG A 139 0.44 -1.53 0.53
N CYS A 140 1.11 -2.36 1.32
CA CYS A 140 2.31 -3.04 0.86
C CYS A 140 1.99 -4.32 0.08
N ILE A 141 2.91 -4.67 -0.80
CA ILE A 141 2.95 -5.92 -1.57
C ILE A 141 4.18 -6.72 -1.13
N LYS A 142 4.06 -8.05 -1.12
CA LYS A 142 5.18 -8.95 -0.85
C LYS A 142 6.20 -8.89 -2.00
N ASN A 143 7.50 -8.88 -1.67
CA ASN A 143 8.59 -8.93 -2.64
C ASN A 143 8.52 -10.16 -3.55
#